data_AF-A0A3B9L628-F1
#
_entry.id   AF-A0A3B9L628-F1
#
_cell.length_a   1.000
_cell.length_b   1.000
_cell.length_c   1.000
_cell.angle_alpha   90.00
_cell.angle_beta   90.00
_cell.angle_gamma   90.00
#
_symmetry.space_group_name_H-M   'P 1'
#
loop_
_entity.id
_entity.type
_entity.pdbx_description
1 polymer ?
#
loop_
_entity_poly.entity_id
_entity_poly.type
_entity_poly.pdbx_seq_one_letter_code
_entity_poly.pdbx_strand_id
1 'polypeptide(L)' 'LFANPKVKRTPLAYKKLPRYHPISMRVAAHLQATPKALWARRSIFTLNCDRILVTEVFLNEILNNKND' A
#
# COMPACT_ATOMS: atom_id res chain seq x y z
N LEU A 1 7.83 4.97 14.15
CA LEU A 1 6.51 4.36 14.44
C LEU A 1 6.55 2.85 14.29
N PHE A 2 6.80 2.31 13.09
CA PHE A 2 6.68 0.86 12.82
C PHE A 2 7.79 -0.02 13.41
N ALA A 3 8.90 0.56 13.87
CA ALA A 3 9.98 -0.15 14.57
C ALA A 3 9.80 -0.21 16.10
N ASN A 4 8.75 0.41 16.65
CA ASN A 4 8.49 0.36 18.08
C ASN A 4 7.84 -0.98 18.45
N PRO A 5 8.44 -1.80 19.33
CA PRO A 5 7.94 -3.14 19.67
C PRO A 5 6.59 -3.15 20.38
N LYS A 6 6.16 -2.01 20.95
CA LYS A 6 4.83 -1.85 21.57
C LYS A 6 3.71 -1.69 20.54
N VAL A 7 4.05 -1.41 19.29
CA VAL A 7 3.06 -1.26 18.22
C VAL A 7 2.53 -2.63 17.84
N LYS A 8 1.21 -2.80 17.92
CA LYS A 8 0.53 -4.02 17.44
C LYS A 8 0.01 -3.77 16.03
N ARG A 9 -0.12 -4.85 15.26
CA ARG A 9 -0.59 -4.79 13.87
C ARG A 9 -1.64 -5.88 13.62
N THR A 10 -2.76 -5.53 13.00
CA THR A 10 -3.75 -6.52 12.56
C THR A 10 -3.23 -7.32 11.36
N PRO A 11 -3.83 -8.49 11.05
CA PRO A 11 -3.55 -9.20 9.81
C PRO A 11 -3.64 -8.28 8.57
N LEU A 12 -2.82 -8.56 7.57
CA LEU A 12 -2.80 -7.80 6.32
C LEU A 12 -3.98 -8.21 5.45
N ALA A 13 -4.67 -7.21 4.90
CA ALA A 13 -5.64 -7.42 3.82
C ALA A 13 -5.05 -6.89 2.51
N TYR A 14 -5.18 -7.68 1.44
CA TYR A 14 -4.60 -7.38 0.13
C TYR A 14 -5.71 -7.19 -0.91
N LYS A 15 -5.47 -6.31 -1.88
CA LYS A 15 -6.39 -6.09 -3.00
C LYS A 15 -5.64 -5.65 -4.25
N LYS A 16 -6.02 -6.20 -5.39
CA LYS A 16 -5.66 -5.66 -6.71
C LYS A 16 -6.64 -4.54 -7.06
N LEU A 17 -6.14 -3.31 -7.11
CA LEU A 17 -6.92 -2.11 -7.38
C LEU A 17 -6.98 -1.88 -8.90
N PRO A 18 -8.17 -1.88 -9.52
CA PRO A 18 -8.30 -1.56 -10.94
C PRO A 18 -7.97 -0.08 -11.19
N ARG A 19 -7.73 0.28 -12.45
CA ARG A 19 -7.42 1.66 -12.87
C ARG A 19 -8.44 2.70 -12.37
N TYR A 20 -9.73 2.36 -12.36
CA TYR A 20 -10.81 3.27 -11.93
C TYR A 20 -10.99 3.38 -10.41
N HIS A 21 -10.16 2.69 -9.62
CA HIS A 21 -10.22 2.83 -8.17
C HIS A 21 -9.71 4.23 -7.76
N PRO A 22 -10.34 4.93 -6.79
CA PRO A 22 -9.94 6.29 -6.42
C PRO A 22 -8.46 6.43 -6.03
N ILE A 23 -7.91 5.43 -5.33
CA ILE A 23 -6.47 5.38 -4.99
C ILE A 23 -5.62 5.26 -6.28
N SER A 24 -6.00 4.40 -7.22
CA SER A 24 -5.28 4.23 -8.49
C SER A 24 -5.28 5.52 -9.30
N MET A 25 -6.40 6.24 -9.33
CA MET A 25 -6.50 7.54 -10.01
C MET A 25 -5.59 8.60 -9.37
N ARG A 26 -5.54 8.67 -8.04
CA ARG A 26 -4.64 9.59 -7.33
C ARG A 26 -3.17 9.28 -7.60
N VAL A 27 -2.80 8.00 -7.58
CA VAL A 27 -1.44 7.55 -7.91
C VAL A 27 -1.10 7.87 -9.36
N ALA A 28 -2.02 7.64 -10.30
CA ALA A 28 -1.81 7.91 -11.72
C ALA A 28 -1.41 9.36 -12.03
N ALA A 29 -1.88 10.33 -11.24
CA ALA A 29 -1.51 11.74 -11.38
C ALA A 29 -0.01 12.01 -11.12
N HIS A 30 0.70 11.08 -10.49
CA HIS A 30 2.12 11.19 -10.16
C HIS A 30 3.01 10.22 -10.96
N LEU A 31 2.46 9.48 -11.92
CA LEU A 31 3.19 8.50 -12.73
C LEU A 31 3.28 8.95 -14.19
N GLN A 32 4.42 8.67 -14.83
CA GLN A 32 4.58 8.89 -16.27
C GLN A 32 3.72 7.92 -17.11
N ALA A 33 3.54 6.69 -16.63
CA ALA A 33 2.72 5.68 -17.26
C ALA A 33 1.76 5.04 -16.25
N THR A 34 0.46 5.16 -16.51
CA THR A 34 -0.58 4.64 -15.60
C THR A 34 -0.77 3.13 -15.76
N PRO A 35 -0.45 2.32 -14.75
CA PRO A 35 -0.62 0.87 -14.82
C PRO A 35 -2.10 0.48 -14.92
N LYS A 36 -2.37 -0.71 -15.48
CA LYS A 36 -3.74 -1.25 -15.62
C LYS A 36 -4.37 -1.59 -14.26
N ALA A 37 -3.54 -1.97 -13.30
CA ALA A 37 -3.92 -2.25 -11.93
C ALA A 37 -2.71 -2.07 -11.01
N LEU A 38 -2.98 -1.80 -9.73
CA LEU A 38 -1.98 -1.70 -8.68
C LEU A 38 -2.28 -2.72 -7.58
N TRP A 39 -1.26 -3.32 -6.99
CA TRP A 39 -1.47 -4.07 -5.75
C TRP A 39 -1.46 -3.10 -4.58
N ALA A 40 -2.33 -3.34 -3.61
CA ALA A 40 -2.33 -2.62 -2.35
C ALA A 40 -2.53 -3.57 -1.18
N ARG A 41 -1.97 -3.20 -0.02
CA ARG A 41 -2.26 -3.87 1.24
C ARG A 41 -2.62 -2.85 2.31
N ARG A 42 -3.42 -3.28 3.28
CA ARG A 42 -3.80 -2.45 4.42
C ARG A 42 -3.68 -3.21 5.72
N SER A 43 -3.36 -2.48 6.78
CA SER A 43 -3.41 -2.98 8.16
C SER A 43 -3.67 -1.82 9.13
N ILE A 44 -4.24 -2.15 10.29
CA ILE A 44 -4.39 -1.22 11.40
C ILE A 44 -3.20 -1.43 12.34
N PHE A 45 -2.50 -0.34 12.63
CA PHE A 45 -1.48 -0.29 13.66
C PHE A 45 -2.07 0.38 14.91
N THR A 46 -1.76 -0.16 16.07
CA THR A 46 -2.21 0.40 17.35
C THR A 46 -1.04 0.61 18.30
N LEU A 47 -1.10 1.71 19.05
CA LEU A 47 -0.17 2.02 20.13
C LEU A 47 -1.01 2.62 21.27
N ASN A 48 -1.07 1.94 22.41
CA ASN A 48 -2.00 2.30 23.49
C ASN A 48 -3.45 2.37 22.97
N CYS A 49 -4.12 3.51 23.13
CA CYS A 49 -5.47 3.77 22.62
C CYS A 49 -5.48 4.32 21.18
N ASP A 50 -4.33 4.67 20.62
CA ASP A 50 -4.22 5.26 19.30
C ASP A 50 -4.26 4.19 18.20
N ARG A 51 -4.92 4.53 17.09
CA ARG A 51 -5.12 3.64 15.94
C ARG A 51 -4.84 4.40 14.67
N ILE A 52 -4.02 3.82 13.81
CA ILE A 52 -3.77 4.34 12.46
C ILE A 52 -4.04 3.23 11.43
N LEU A 53 -4.80 3.58 10.41
CA LEU A 53 -4.96 2.75 9.23
C LEU A 53 -3.85 3.08 8.23
N VAL A 54 -3.05 2.09 7.89
CA VAL A 54 -2.01 2.23 6.85
C VAL A 54 -2.47 1.49 5.60
N THR A 55 -2.38 2.16 4.45
CA THR A 55 -2.60 1.56 3.13
C THR A 55 -1.35 1.80 2.30
N GLU A 56 -0.71 0.74 1.85
CA GLU A 56 0.48 0.77 1.01
C GLU A 56 0.09 0.32 -0.40
N VAL A 57 0.53 1.05 -1.41
CA VAL A 57 0.27 0.78 -2.83
C VAL A 57 1.60 0.46 -3.50
N PHE A 58 1.66 -0.67 -4.18
CA PHE A 58 2.87 -1.17 -4.83
C PHE A 58 2.87 -0.74 -6.29
N LEU A 59 3.87 0.06 -6.66
CA LEU A 59 4.15 0.43 -8.04
C LEU A 59 4.92 -0.69 -8.75
N ASN A 60 4.71 -0.82 -10.07
CA ASN A 60 5.32 -1.89 -10.86
C ASN A 60 6.85 -1.91 -10.79
N GLU A 61 7.51 -0.76 -10.58
CA GLU A 61 8.97 -0.66 -10.49
C GLU A 61 9.56 -1.52 -9.36
N ILE A 62 8.82 -1.69 -8.25
CA ILE A 62 9.23 -2.52 -7.12
C ILE A 62 9.07 -4.02 -7.41
N LEU A 63 8.16 -4.38 -8.32
CA LEU A 63 7.90 -5.76 -8.73
C LEU A 63 8.78 -6.21 -9.91
N ASN A 64 9.45 -5.27 -10.57
CA ASN A 64 10.26 -5.49 -11.77
C ASN A 64 11.75 -5.69 -11.48
N ASN A 65 12.13 -6.16 -10.28
CA ASN A 65 13.49 -6.69 -10.06
C ASN A 65 13.70 -7.90 -10.97
N LYS A 66 14.08 -7.65 -12.22
CA LYS A 66 14.87 -8.58 -13.00
C LYS A 66 16.24 -8.55 -12.32
N ASN A 67 16.56 -9.63 -11.61
CA ASN A 67 17.96 -9.92 -11.35
C ASN A 67 18.59 -10.10 -12.74
N ASP A 68 19.32 -9.08 -13.19
CA ASP A 68 20.35 -9.27 -14.22
C ASP A 68 21.48 -10.14 -13.64
#